data_AF-A0AAJ0TQB4-F1
#
_entry.id   AF-A0AAJ0TQB4-F1
#
_cell.length_a   1.000
_cell.length_b   1.000
_cell.length_c   1.000
_cell.angle_alpha   90.00
_cell.angle_beta   90.00
_cell.angle_gamma   90.00
#
_symmetry.space_group_name_H-M   'P 1'
#
loop_
_entity.id
_entity.type
_entity.pdbx_description
1 polymer ?
#
loop_
_entity_poly.entity_id
_entity_poly.type
_entity_poly.pdbx_seq_one_letter_code
_entity_poly.pdbx_strand_id
1 'polypeptide(L)'
;MATIETGIKALTDAGIFAYLIPFLLAIAIVYGILEHVSVPKDKSVRSLIAILAGFLVLPLGKTLSPFLEGLSLGLMVIVATVLALLVMAESTGLTQAKKEHVWVSHPKLTGVVFIMIALIIFVSAGGPKLIGLENVRLGGGLGLAFFLVIMALGVWWIAGEKKGG
;
A
#
# COMPACT_ATOMS: atom_id res chain seq x y z
N MET A 1 32.64 10.47 -14.26
CA MET A 1 31.46 10.55 -13.36
C MET A 1 30.34 11.43 -13.92
N ALA A 2 30.64 12.61 -14.51
CA ALA A 2 29.62 13.52 -15.09
C ALA A 2 28.69 12.90 -16.17
N THR A 3 29.11 11.85 -16.87
CA THR A 3 28.30 11.20 -17.93
C THR A 3 27.17 10.31 -17.39
N ILE A 4 27.37 9.65 -16.24
CA ILE A 4 26.36 8.76 -15.65
C ILE A 4 25.24 9.58 -15.00
N GLU A 5 25.59 10.64 -14.27
CA GLU A 5 24.60 11.54 -13.64
C GLU A 5 23.71 12.21 -14.68
N THR A 6 24.29 12.63 -15.81
CA THR A 6 23.53 13.20 -16.93
C THR A 6 22.59 12.17 -17.56
N GLY A 7 23.04 10.92 -17.69
CA GLY A 7 22.21 9.82 -18.19
C GLY A 7 21.04 9.48 -17.26
N ILE A 8 21.29 9.39 -15.95
CA ILE A 8 20.24 9.14 -14.95
C ILE A 8 19.23 10.28 -14.93
N LYS A 9 19.71 11.53 -15.01
CA LYS A 9 18.83 12.70 -15.06
C LYS A 9 17.97 12.71 -16.31
N ALA A 10 18.56 12.42 -17.48
CA ALA A 10 17.80 12.31 -18.74
C ALA A 10 16.72 11.22 -18.68
N LEU A 11 17.01 10.06 -18.08
CA LEU A 11 16.04 8.97 -17.89
C LEU A 11 14.94 9.34 -16.88
N THR A 12 15.29 10.07 -15.83
CA THR A 12 14.35 10.59 -14.83
C THR A 12 13.42 11.63 -15.45
N ASP A 13 13.99 12.58 -16.20
CA ASP A 13 13.24 13.63 -16.90
C ASP A 13 12.35 13.04 -18.01
N ALA A 14 12.76 11.93 -18.63
CA ALA A 14 11.94 11.16 -19.56
C ALA A 14 10.77 10.41 -18.88
N GLY A 15 10.72 10.42 -17.54
CA GLY A 15 9.67 9.78 -16.76
C GLY A 15 9.72 8.25 -16.84
N ILE A 16 10.88 7.63 -17.10
CA ILE A 16 10.97 6.18 -17.29
C ILE A 16 10.43 5.39 -16.09
N PHE A 17 10.61 5.92 -14.88
CA PHE A 17 10.12 5.31 -13.64
C PHE A 17 8.59 5.26 -13.56
N ALA A 18 7.90 6.25 -14.13
CA ALA A 18 6.44 6.29 -14.20
C ALA A 18 5.88 5.10 -15.01
N TYR A 19 6.66 4.58 -15.95
CA TYR A 19 6.30 3.42 -16.77
C TYR A 19 6.84 2.11 -16.19
N LEU A 20 8.04 2.14 -15.61
CA LEU A 20 8.73 0.97 -15.10
C LEU A 20 8.03 0.36 -13.88
N ILE A 21 7.53 1.19 -12.96
CA ILE A 21 6.87 0.69 -11.74
C ILE A 21 5.58 -0.09 -12.06
N PRO A 22 4.61 0.45 -12.83
CA PRO A 22 3.42 -0.32 -13.25
C PRO A 22 3.77 -1.59 -14.03
N PHE A 23 4.79 -1.53 -14.87
CA PHE A 23 5.27 -2.67 -15.66
C PHE A 23 5.78 -3.81 -14.76
N LEU A 24 6.68 -3.50 -13.82
CA LEU A 24 7.21 -4.49 -12.89
C LEU A 24 6.13 -5.05 -11.96
N LEU A 25 5.20 -4.21 -11.51
CA LEU A 25 4.08 -4.62 -10.68
C LEU A 25 3.16 -5.59 -11.43
N ALA A 26 2.82 -5.29 -12.68
CA ALA A 26 2.00 -6.16 -13.52
C ALA A 26 2.68 -7.53 -13.73
N ILE A 27 3.99 -7.55 -14.00
CA ILE A 27 4.76 -8.79 -14.10
C ILE A 27 4.69 -9.58 -12.80
N ALA A 28 4.95 -8.94 -11.65
CA ALA A 28 4.96 -9.60 -10.35
C ALA A 28 3.59 -10.22 -10.01
N ILE A 29 2.51 -9.48 -10.25
CA ILE A 29 1.13 -9.95 -9.99
C ILE A 29 0.77 -11.11 -10.92
N VAL A 30 0.97 -10.94 -12.24
CA VAL A 30 0.60 -11.97 -13.23
C VAL A 30 1.45 -13.23 -13.01
N TYR A 31 2.76 -13.09 -12.82
CA TYR A 31 3.62 -14.22 -12.52
C TYR A 31 3.20 -14.93 -11.23
N GLY A 32 2.92 -14.17 -10.15
CA GLY A 32 2.47 -14.73 -8.88
C GLY A 32 1.16 -15.51 -8.99
N ILE A 33 0.18 -15.00 -9.76
CA ILE A 33 -1.08 -15.70 -10.03
C ILE A 33 -0.82 -16.99 -10.83
N LEU A 34 -0.04 -16.93 -11.91
CA LEU A 34 0.26 -18.10 -12.75
C LEU A 34 1.06 -19.18 -11.98
N GLU A 35 1.96 -18.77 -11.09
CA GLU A 35 2.67 -19.68 -10.17
C GLU A 35 1.68 -20.37 -9.21
N HIS A 36 0.77 -19.61 -8.61
CA HIS A 36 -0.22 -20.15 -7.68
C HIS A 36 -1.19 -21.13 -8.35
N VAL A 37 -1.65 -20.83 -9.57
CA VAL A 37 -2.59 -21.67 -10.32
C VAL A 37 -1.90 -22.81 -11.07
N SER A 38 -0.56 -22.82 -11.14
CA SER A 38 0.24 -23.83 -11.85
C SER A 38 -0.10 -23.97 -13.35
N VAL A 39 -0.52 -22.86 -13.97
CA VAL A 39 -0.86 -22.80 -15.40
C VAL A 39 -0.10 -21.65 -16.05
N PRO A 40 0.63 -21.88 -17.16
CA PRO A 40 1.09 -23.17 -17.70
C PRO A 40 2.12 -23.88 -16.79
N LYS A 41 2.28 -25.20 -16.94
CA LYS A 41 3.20 -26.00 -16.09
C LYS A 41 4.65 -25.50 -16.20
N ASP A 42 5.08 -25.13 -17.40
CA ASP A 42 6.44 -24.67 -17.66
C ASP A 42 6.71 -23.27 -17.09
N LYS A 43 7.73 -23.17 -16.24
CA LYS A 43 8.13 -21.92 -15.58
C LYS A 43 8.55 -20.83 -16.59
N SER A 44 9.24 -21.21 -17.67
CA SER A 44 9.66 -20.29 -18.71
C SER A 44 8.48 -19.64 -19.43
N VAL A 45 7.43 -20.42 -19.70
CA VAL A 45 6.21 -19.91 -20.35
C VAL A 45 5.45 -18.98 -19.42
N ARG A 46 5.37 -19.29 -18.12
CA ARG A 46 4.78 -18.39 -17.12
C ARG A 46 5.49 -17.03 -17.05
N SER A 47 6.82 -17.05 -17.02
CA SER A 47 7.63 -15.82 -17.05
C SER A 47 7.37 -15.01 -18.32
N LEU A 48 7.33 -15.67 -19.49
CA LEU A 48 7.04 -15.01 -20.76
C LEU A 48 5.65 -14.36 -20.76
N ILE A 49 4.61 -15.06 -20.30
CA ILE A 49 3.25 -14.50 -20.22
C ILE A 49 3.22 -13.28 -19.30
N ALA A 50 3.90 -13.34 -18.15
CA ALA A 50 3.98 -12.21 -17.22
C ALA A 50 4.66 -10.99 -17.87
N ILE A 51 5.78 -11.20 -18.59
CA ILE A 51 6.48 -10.14 -19.33
C ILE A 51 5.56 -9.51 -20.38
N LEU A 52 4.89 -10.33 -21.19
CA LEU A 52 3.94 -9.86 -22.21
C LEU A 52 2.79 -9.07 -21.58
N ALA A 53 2.24 -9.54 -20.46
CA ALA A 53 1.21 -8.81 -19.72
C ALA A 53 1.73 -7.47 -19.16
N GLY A 54 2.99 -7.43 -18.70
CA GLY A 54 3.65 -6.18 -18.32
C GLY A 54 3.68 -5.15 -19.45
N PHE A 55 4.04 -5.57 -20.66
CA PHE A 55 4.05 -4.69 -21.83
C PHE A 55 2.67 -4.09 -22.14
N LEU A 56 1.57 -4.82 -21.88
CA LEU A 56 0.21 -4.31 -22.06
C LEU A 56 -0.14 -3.15 -21.11
N VAL A 57 0.57 -3.03 -19.98
CA VAL A 57 0.33 -1.97 -18.97
C VAL A 57 1.13 -0.70 -19.26
N LEU A 58 2.16 -0.73 -20.11
CA LEU A 58 2.98 0.44 -20.43
C LEU A 58 2.18 1.67 -20.90
N PRO A 59 1.16 1.56 -21.79
CA PRO A 59 0.36 2.72 -22.19
C PRO A 59 -0.37 3.39 -21.01
N LEU A 60 -0.66 2.63 -19.96
CA LEU A 60 -1.33 3.11 -18.74
C LEU A 60 -0.36 3.75 -17.75
N GLY A 61 0.95 3.73 -18.00
CA GLY A 61 1.96 4.18 -17.04
C GLY A 61 1.75 5.61 -16.54
N LYS A 62 1.44 6.56 -17.44
CA LYS A 62 1.15 7.95 -17.06
C LYS A 62 -0.11 8.11 -16.19
N THR A 63 -1.10 7.25 -16.38
CA THR A 63 -2.35 7.26 -15.60
C THR A 63 -2.13 6.61 -14.23
N LEU A 64 -1.35 5.52 -14.19
CA LEU A 64 -1.11 4.73 -12.98
C LEU A 64 -0.02 5.31 -12.09
N SER A 65 0.99 5.99 -12.64
CA SER A 65 2.14 6.50 -11.86
C SER A 65 1.71 7.40 -10.70
N PRO A 66 0.84 8.42 -10.87
CA PRO A 66 0.40 9.24 -9.74
C PRO A 66 -0.33 8.42 -8.66
N PHE A 67 -1.08 7.39 -9.07
CA PHE A 67 -1.76 6.50 -8.13
C PHE A 67 -0.77 5.61 -7.38
N LEU A 68 0.21 5.02 -8.06
CA LEU A 68 1.23 4.16 -7.46
C LEU A 68 2.15 4.95 -6.54
N GLU A 69 2.50 6.19 -6.89
CA GLU A 69 3.22 7.12 -6.02
C GLU A 69 2.42 7.43 -4.76
N GLY A 70 1.13 7.77 -4.91
CA GLY A 70 0.22 7.99 -3.78
C GLY A 70 0.07 6.74 -2.90
N LEU A 71 -0.03 5.57 -3.51
CA LEU A 71 -0.12 4.28 -2.81
C LEU A 71 1.17 3.97 -2.05
N SER A 72 2.34 4.21 -2.66
CA SER A 72 3.65 4.02 -2.03
C SER A 72 3.83 4.91 -0.81
N LEU A 73 3.50 6.20 -0.94
CA LEU A 73 3.51 7.15 0.18
C LEU A 73 2.52 6.73 1.28
N GLY A 74 1.30 6.34 0.90
CA GLY A 74 0.30 5.86 1.86
C GLY A 74 0.75 4.60 2.60
N LEU A 75 1.34 3.63 1.90
CA LEU A 75 1.90 2.42 2.50
C LEU A 75 3.06 2.74 3.44
N MET A 76 3.97 3.65 3.06
CA MET A 76 5.06 4.08 3.94
C MET A 76 4.53 4.67 5.26
N VAL A 77 3.51 5.54 5.19
CA VAL A 77 2.88 6.12 6.39
C VAL A 77 2.26 5.05 7.27
N ILE A 78 1.59 4.06 6.67
CA ILE A 78 0.97 2.97 7.43
C ILE A 78 2.01 2.08 8.08
N VAL A 79 3.03 1.66 7.33
CA VAL A 79 4.12 0.84 7.88
C VAL A 79 4.80 1.58 9.03
N ALA A 80 5.08 2.88 8.87
CA ALA A 80 5.64 3.71 9.93
C ALA A 80 4.70 3.81 11.14
N THR A 81 3.39 3.96 10.92
CA THR A 81 2.38 4.03 11.98
C THR A 81 2.26 2.71 12.75
N VAL A 82 2.20 1.58 12.02
CA VAL A 82 2.15 0.24 12.62
C VAL A 82 3.42 -0.03 13.43
N LEU A 83 4.60 0.30 12.88
CA LEU A 83 5.86 0.18 13.62
C LEU A 83 5.88 1.05 14.88
N ALA A 84 5.43 2.31 14.80
CA ALA A 84 5.35 3.19 15.97
C ALA A 84 4.41 2.63 17.06
N LEU A 85 3.26 2.09 16.66
CA LEU A 85 2.32 1.44 17.58
C LEU A 85 2.92 0.18 18.23
N LEU A 86 3.66 -0.63 17.47
CA LEU A 86 4.36 -1.80 18.01
C LEU A 86 5.40 -1.39 19.06
N VAL A 87 6.21 -0.35 18.78
CA VAL A 87 7.19 0.18 19.73
C VAL A 87 6.51 0.74 21.00
N MET A 88 5.40 1.46 20.85
CA MET A 88 4.60 1.92 21.99
C MET A 88 4.01 0.76 22.82
N ALA A 89 3.50 -0.29 22.17
CA ALA A 89 2.95 -1.46 22.86
C ALA A 89 4.04 -2.22 23.65
N GLU A 90 5.24 -2.35 23.08
CA GLU A 90 6.38 -2.97 23.78
C GLU A 90 6.87 -2.12 24.95
N SER A 91 7.06 -0.81 24.75
CA SER A 91 7.52 0.11 25.81
C SER A 91 6.54 0.26 26.98
N THR A 92 5.25 0.01 26.77
CA THR A 92 4.22 0.05 27.82
C THR A 92 4.06 -1.27 28.58
N GLY A 93 4.83 -2.31 28.23
CA GLY A 93 4.80 -3.61 28.90
C GLY A 93 3.54 -4.45 28.62
N LEU A 94 2.65 -3.98 27.75
CA LEU A 94 1.41 -4.66 27.36
C LEU A 94 1.67 -6.05 26.75
N THR A 95 2.83 -6.23 26.11
CA THR A 95 3.25 -7.51 25.51
C THR A 95 3.63 -8.59 26.52
N GLN A 96 3.88 -8.25 27.79
CA GLN A 96 4.26 -9.23 28.82
C GLN A 96 3.06 -9.78 29.63
N ALA A 97 1.88 -9.16 29.57
CA ALA A 97 0.79 -9.47 30.49
C ALA A 97 -0.18 -10.58 30.00
N LYS A 98 -0.33 -10.83 28.69
CA LYS A 98 -1.19 -11.91 28.17
C LYS A 98 -0.60 -12.48 26.87
N LYS A 99 -0.37 -13.80 26.86
CA LYS A 99 0.21 -14.57 25.74
C LYS A 99 -0.70 -14.68 24.50
N GLU A 100 -1.87 -14.07 24.50
CA GLU A 100 -2.76 -14.06 23.34
C GLU A 100 -2.62 -12.75 22.58
N HIS A 101 -2.08 -12.82 21.36
CA HIS A 101 -2.12 -11.70 20.43
C HIS A 101 -3.57 -11.29 20.19
N VAL A 102 -3.90 -10.03 20.50
CA VAL A 102 -5.25 -9.43 20.35
C VAL A 102 -5.85 -9.68 18.95
N TRP A 103 -5.00 -9.75 17.94
CA TRP A 103 -5.33 -10.06 16.54
C TRP A 103 -5.97 -11.44 16.34
N VAL A 104 -5.62 -12.41 17.17
CA VAL A 104 -6.13 -13.80 17.13
C VAL A 104 -7.48 -13.91 17.85
N SER A 105 -7.72 -13.07 18.87
CA SER A 105 -8.93 -13.12 19.68
C SER A 105 -10.17 -12.60 18.94
N HIS A 106 -10.00 -11.69 17.97
CA HIS A 106 -11.13 -11.09 17.24
C HIS A 106 -10.88 -10.98 15.72
N PRO A 107 -10.79 -12.10 14.99
CA PRO A 107 -10.42 -12.13 13.57
C PRO A 107 -11.38 -11.34 12.66
N LYS A 108 -12.68 -11.28 13.02
CA LYS A 108 -13.68 -10.51 12.25
C LYS A 108 -13.45 -9.00 12.34
N LEU A 109 -13.16 -8.49 13.55
CA LEU A 109 -12.88 -7.06 13.79
C LEU A 109 -11.56 -6.66 13.12
N THR A 110 -10.54 -7.50 13.26
CA THR A 110 -9.26 -7.36 12.57
C THR A 110 -9.44 -7.21 11.05
N GLY A 111 -10.23 -8.09 10.44
CA GLY A 111 -10.51 -8.04 9.00
C GLY A 111 -11.19 -6.73 8.57
N VAL A 112 -12.18 -6.26 9.34
CA VAL A 112 -12.87 -4.99 9.06
C VAL A 112 -11.92 -3.80 9.14
N VAL A 113 -11.01 -3.78 10.12
CA VAL A 113 -10.00 -2.71 10.25
C VAL A 113 -9.06 -2.71 9.04
N PHE A 114 -8.58 -3.86 8.58
CA PHE A 114 -7.73 -3.94 7.38
C PHE A 114 -8.46 -3.51 6.11
N ILE A 115 -9.73 -3.89 5.93
CA ILE A 115 -10.54 -3.45 4.78
C ILE A 115 -10.73 -1.92 4.82
N MET A 116 -11.00 -1.36 5.99
CA MET A 116 -11.16 0.08 6.16
C MET A 116 -9.86 0.82 5.83
N ILE A 117 -8.72 0.33 6.34
CA ILE A 117 -7.39 0.85 6.00
C ILE A 117 -7.15 0.77 4.49
N ALA A 118 -7.42 -0.37 3.86
CA ALA A 118 -7.23 -0.55 2.41
C ALA A 118 -8.08 0.44 1.59
N LEU A 119 -9.34 0.65 1.97
CA LEU A 119 -10.21 1.65 1.35
C LEU A 119 -9.68 3.07 1.52
N ILE A 120 -9.17 3.41 2.71
CA ILE A 120 -8.59 4.74 2.97
C ILE A 120 -7.33 4.95 2.11
N ILE A 121 -6.45 3.95 2.01
CA ILE A 121 -5.28 4.02 1.12
C ILE A 121 -5.73 4.24 -0.30
N PHE A 122 -6.67 3.42 -0.78
CA PHE A 122 -7.16 3.49 -2.14
C PHE A 122 -7.70 4.89 -2.45
N VAL A 123 -8.50 5.44 -1.55
CA VAL A 123 -9.08 6.78 -1.69
C VAL A 123 -8.01 7.88 -1.63
N SER A 124 -7.07 7.78 -0.68
CA SER A 124 -5.99 8.77 -0.49
C SER A 124 -4.97 8.75 -1.63
N ALA A 125 -4.71 7.57 -2.21
CA ALA A 125 -3.85 7.37 -3.37
C ALA A 125 -4.49 7.87 -4.68
N GLY A 126 -5.75 8.34 -4.66
CA GLY A 126 -6.44 8.80 -5.85
C GLY A 126 -7.15 7.70 -6.65
N GLY A 127 -7.42 6.55 -6.02
CA GLY A 127 -8.20 5.45 -6.60
C GLY A 127 -9.54 5.86 -7.24
N PRO A 128 -10.32 6.82 -6.70
CA PRO A 128 -11.51 7.35 -7.37
C PRO A 128 -11.27 7.87 -8.79
N LYS A 129 -10.09 8.44 -9.06
CA LYS A 129 -9.73 8.90 -10.42
C LYS A 129 -9.57 7.74 -11.41
N LEU A 130 -9.09 6.58 -10.95
CA LEU A 130 -8.91 5.40 -11.80
C LEU A 130 -10.23 4.79 -12.27
N ILE A 131 -11.31 4.99 -11.52
CA ILE A 131 -12.65 4.51 -11.86
C ILE A 131 -13.53 5.61 -12.51
N GLY A 132 -12.94 6.72 -12.95
CA GLY A 132 -13.64 7.81 -13.63
C GLY A 132 -14.41 8.78 -12.71
N LEU A 133 -14.22 8.70 -11.39
CA LEU A 133 -14.83 9.62 -10.42
C LEU A 133 -13.94 10.86 -10.21
N GLU A 134 -13.70 11.62 -11.27
CA GLU A 134 -12.78 12.78 -11.27
C GLU A 134 -13.22 13.92 -10.33
N ASN A 135 -14.50 13.98 -9.98
CA ASN A 135 -15.09 15.04 -9.14
C ASN A 135 -14.95 14.78 -7.64
N VAL A 136 -14.52 13.59 -7.20
CA VAL A 136 -14.30 13.29 -5.78
C VAL A 136 -12.89 13.75 -5.39
N ARG A 137 -12.67 15.07 -5.40
CA ARG A 137 -11.48 15.68 -4.82
C ARG A 137 -11.64 15.74 -3.31
N LEU A 138 -11.31 14.64 -2.64
CA LEU A 138 -11.00 14.70 -1.22
C LEU A 138 -9.72 15.53 -1.11
N GLY A 139 -9.86 16.79 -0.70
CA GLY A 139 -8.73 17.70 -0.56
C GLY A 139 -7.63 17.07 0.30
N GLY A 140 -6.36 17.39 0.03
CA GLY A 140 -5.22 16.79 0.74
C GLY A 140 -5.30 16.86 2.27
N GLY A 141 -6.05 17.84 2.82
CA GLY A 141 -6.33 17.94 4.25
C GLY A 141 -7.31 16.88 4.79
N LEU A 142 -8.17 16.29 3.96
CA LEU A 142 -9.21 15.36 4.38
C LEU A 142 -8.63 13.96 4.66
N GLY A 143 -7.66 13.51 3.87
CA GLY A 143 -6.92 12.28 4.16
C GLY A 143 -6.15 12.36 5.48
N LEU A 144 -5.50 13.52 5.73
CA LEU A 144 -4.77 13.77 6.97
C LEU A 144 -5.72 13.95 8.16
N ALA A 145 -6.84 14.65 7.99
CA ALA A 145 -7.87 14.78 9.02
C ALA A 145 -8.50 13.42 9.37
N PHE A 146 -8.75 12.57 8.38
CA PHE A 146 -9.31 11.24 8.60
C PHE A 146 -8.30 10.30 9.29
N PHE A 147 -7.03 10.36 8.91
CA PHE A 147 -5.94 9.67 9.61
C PHE A 147 -5.85 10.13 11.08
N LEU A 148 -5.92 11.44 11.34
CA LEU A 148 -5.93 11.99 12.69
C LEU A 148 -7.13 11.54 13.51
N VAL A 149 -8.32 11.44 12.89
CA VAL A 149 -9.52 10.91 13.55
C VAL A 149 -9.33 9.44 13.94
N ILE A 150 -8.80 8.61 13.05
CA ILE A 150 -8.53 7.19 13.35
C ILE A 150 -7.49 7.05 14.46
N MET A 151 -6.40 7.83 14.41
CA MET A 151 -5.40 7.88 15.47
C MET A 151 -6.01 8.31 16.81
N ALA A 152 -6.86 9.35 16.81
CA ALA A 152 -7.56 9.81 18.00
C ALA A 152 -8.49 8.74 18.57
N LEU A 153 -9.24 8.02 17.72
CA LEU A 153 -10.10 6.91 18.12
C LEU A 153 -9.28 5.74 18.68
N GLY A 154 -8.15 5.40 18.05
CA GLY A 154 -7.24 4.37 18.53
C GLY A 154 -6.66 4.70 19.90
N VAL A 155 -6.17 5.94 20.08
CA VAL A 155 -5.66 6.43 21.37
C VAL A 155 -6.76 6.46 22.43
N TRP A 156 -7.95 6.95 22.08
CA TRP A 156 -9.08 6.99 23.01
C TRP A 156 -9.51 5.60 23.46
N TRP A 157 -9.53 4.62 22.55
CA TRP A 157 -9.87 3.25 22.87
C TRP A 157 -8.83 2.60 23.80
N ILE A 158 -7.53 2.77 23.51
CA ILE A 158 -6.43 2.28 24.37
C ILE A 158 -6.47 2.97 25.75
N ALA A 159 -6.77 4.27 25.80
CA ALA A 159 -6.88 5.01 27.06
C ALA A 159 -8.13 4.63 27.87
N GLY A 160 -9.20 4.18 27.20
CA GLY A 160 -10.46 3.76 27.82
C GLY A 160 -10.35 2.44 28.59
N GLU A 161 -9.56 1.48 28.10
CA GLU A 161 -9.38 0.18 28.77
C GLU A 161 -8.65 0.30 30.12
N LYS A 162 -7.87 1.35 30.36
CA LYS A 162 -7.17 1.58 31.64
C LYS A 162 -8.08 1.95 32.81
N LYS A 163 -9.38 2.20 32.61
CA LYS A 163 -10.32 2.56 33.70
C LYS A 163 -11.21 1.41 34.19
N GLY A 164 -11.01 0.19 33.69
CA GLY A 164 -11.80 -0.99 34.06
C GLY A 164 -11.07 -2.06 34.89
N GLY A 165 -9.89 -1.76 35.44
CA GLY A 165 -9.09 -2.67 36.28
C GLY A 165 -8.80 -2.08 37.65
#